data_AF-A0A928GJ29-F1
#
_entry.id   AF-A0A928GJ29-F1
#
_cell.length_a   1.000
_cell.length_b   1.000
_cell.length_c   1.000
_cell.angle_alpha   90.00
_cell.angle_beta   90.00
_cell.angle_gamma   90.00
#
_symmetry.space_group_name_H-M   'P 1'
#
loop_
_entity.id
_entity.type
_entity.pdbx_description
1 polymer ?
#
loop_
_entity_poly.entity_id
_entity_poly.type
_entity_poly.pdbx_seq_one_letter_code
_entity_poly.pdbx_strand_id
1 'polypeptide(L)'
;MKKTLFMAALMAMFFGGAKAQEKPSVKLYGFIRNYACFDTRESLTSNSEQFYYMPKDEKLDANGKDINEQPNMMLLSITTRLGVNITGPEFLGAKTSAKIESDFAGFGTSNTVLRIRQAYAKMEWEKSSVLVGQAWHPIMGDMMPDVFSLETGAPFTPFSRSPQLRYDYKNKGFTLTATALYQYQYTSNGPDGSSFNYARNAVVPELYFQAMYKNGGFMIGAGVDFLAIKPRQSYTHTTTGENGETVTNTIKCNEDLAVGITPNIFASYKKGDWGFKGRVTYAQNASHLSMISGYGVTEIYDNGEQKYGALNSIGGWFDITKKEQLKKGYLTWCWFWGYTKNLGCNDDIVGPIYMRGEKNMDRMWRVAPSVLYTHNAMSIGIELDATTVAYGTPDSRYKVSDTHNVTNFRICTMLKYNF
;
A
#
# COMPACT_ATOMS: atom_id res chain seq x y z
N MET A 1 -2.13 -47.35 -12.41
CA MET A 1 -1.80 -47.23 -13.84
C MET A 1 -2.89 -46.57 -14.69
N LYS A 2 -4.20 -46.83 -14.49
CA LYS A 2 -5.27 -46.18 -15.30
C LYS A 2 -5.51 -44.68 -15.02
N LYS A 3 -5.20 -44.16 -13.82
CA LYS A 3 -5.33 -42.73 -13.48
C LYS A 3 -4.19 -41.85 -14.03
N THR A 4 -2.98 -42.39 -14.16
CA THR A 4 -1.81 -41.68 -14.70
C THR A 4 -1.84 -41.55 -16.23
N LEU A 5 -2.42 -42.54 -16.94
CA LEU A 5 -2.63 -42.43 -18.39
C LEU A 5 -3.71 -41.39 -18.76
N PHE A 6 -4.72 -41.19 -17.92
CA PHE A 6 -5.76 -40.18 -18.16
C PHE A 6 -5.20 -38.74 -18.02
N MET A 7 -4.28 -38.55 -17.09
CA MET A 7 -3.62 -37.26 -16.83
C MET A 7 -2.56 -36.92 -17.90
N ALA A 8 -1.88 -37.93 -18.44
CA ALA A 8 -0.98 -37.79 -19.59
C ALA A 8 -1.74 -37.53 -20.91
N ALA A 9 -2.92 -38.14 -21.10
CA ALA A 9 -3.78 -37.88 -22.25
C ALA A 9 -4.39 -36.47 -22.24
N LEU A 10 -4.70 -35.93 -21.04
CA LEU A 10 -5.13 -34.54 -20.87
C LEU A 10 -4.01 -33.52 -21.14
N MET A 11 -2.75 -33.83 -20.82
CA MET A 11 -1.61 -32.97 -21.19
C MET A 11 -1.25 -33.03 -22.68
N ALA A 12 -1.43 -34.18 -23.33
CA ALA A 12 -1.12 -34.35 -24.75
C ALA A 12 -2.11 -33.62 -25.69
N MET A 13 -3.35 -33.37 -25.25
CA MET A 13 -4.34 -32.61 -26.03
C MET A 13 -4.09 -31.09 -26.07
N PHE A 14 -3.15 -30.54 -25.26
CA PHE A 14 -2.83 -29.10 -25.26
C PHE A 14 -1.72 -28.68 -26.26
N PHE A 15 -1.09 -29.61 -26.97
CA PHE A 15 0.04 -29.31 -27.87
C PHE A 15 -0.29 -29.38 -29.38
N GLY A 16 -1.57 -29.41 -29.74
CA GLY A 16 -2.01 -29.40 -31.13
C GLY A 16 -2.00 -28.00 -31.76
N GLY A 17 -0.89 -27.64 -32.43
CA GLY A 17 -0.86 -26.56 -33.43
C GLY A 17 0.15 -25.46 -33.18
N ALA A 18 1.43 -25.73 -33.45
CA ALA A 18 2.43 -24.68 -33.62
C ALA A 18 2.17 -23.95 -34.95
N LYS A 19 1.30 -22.93 -34.93
CA LYS A 19 1.32 -21.87 -35.95
C LYS A 19 2.61 -21.08 -35.80
N ALA A 20 3.15 -20.55 -36.90
CA ALA A 20 4.31 -19.66 -36.90
C ALA A 20 4.15 -18.60 -35.80
N GLN A 21 5.07 -18.61 -34.83
CA GLN A 21 4.96 -17.78 -33.64
C GLN A 21 5.11 -16.32 -34.03
N GLU A 22 4.03 -15.54 -33.96
CA GLU A 22 4.14 -14.08 -34.01
C GLU A 22 5.09 -13.65 -32.89
N LYS A 23 6.15 -12.91 -33.26
CA LYS A 23 7.15 -12.46 -32.30
C LYS A 23 6.48 -11.53 -31.29
N PRO A 24 6.71 -11.70 -29.98
CA PRO A 24 6.15 -10.80 -28.99
C PRO A 24 6.64 -9.37 -29.22
N SER A 25 5.75 -8.39 -29.09
CA SER A 25 6.10 -6.98 -29.11
C SER A 25 6.64 -6.58 -27.74
N VAL A 26 7.83 -5.97 -27.72
CA VAL A 26 8.52 -5.55 -26.49
C VAL A 26 8.71 -4.04 -26.53
N LYS A 27 8.21 -3.35 -25.50
CA LYS A 27 8.33 -1.90 -25.34
C LYS A 27 9.02 -1.57 -24.03
N LEU A 28 10.26 -1.10 -24.12
CA LEU A 28 10.96 -0.46 -23.01
C LEU A 28 10.28 0.88 -22.69
N TYR A 29 10.18 1.21 -21.42
CA TYR A 29 9.73 2.50 -20.93
C TYR A 29 10.36 2.82 -19.58
N GLY A 30 10.33 4.08 -19.19
CA GLY A 30 10.78 4.46 -17.86
C GLY A 30 10.86 5.95 -17.67
N PHE A 31 11.54 6.32 -16.59
CA PHE A 31 11.95 7.69 -16.39
C PHE A 31 13.15 7.78 -15.45
N ILE A 32 13.97 8.80 -15.66
CA ILE A 32 14.93 9.28 -14.67
C ILE A 32 14.22 10.34 -13.84
N ARG A 33 14.23 10.22 -12.52
CA ARG A 33 13.59 11.19 -11.62
C ARG A 33 14.57 11.60 -10.53
N ASN A 34 14.87 12.89 -10.48
CA ASN A 34 15.54 13.54 -9.36
C ASN A 34 14.48 14.24 -8.52
N TYR A 35 14.50 13.97 -7.22
CA TYR A 35 13.47 14.42 -6.29
C TYR A 35 14.13 15.00 -5.05
N ALA A 36 13.87 16.28 -4.80
CA ALA A 36 14.36 16.99 -3.64
C ALA A 36 13.19 17.31 -2.72
N CYS A 37 13.38 17.21 -1.41
CA CYS A 37 12.42 17.69 -0.43
C CYS A 37 13.17 18.38 0.71
N PHE A 38 12.61 19.48 1.18
CA PHE A 38 12.98 20.13 2.42
C PHE A 38 11.83 19.97 3.40
N ASP A 39 12.13 19.58 4.64
CA ASP A 39 11.19 19.47 5.73
C ASP A 39 11.61 20.43 6.85
N THR A 40 10.64 21.10 7.46
CA THR A 40 10.87 21.96 8.63
C THR A 40 11.21 21.20 9.91
N ARG A 41 10.86 19.91 9.97
CA ARG A 41 11.07 19.07 11.16
C ARG A 41 11.23 17.59 10.80
N GLU A 42 11.75 16.84 11.76
CA GLU A 42 11.89 15.39 11.69
C GLU A 42 10.55 14.68 11.49
N SER A 43 10.57 13.62 10.66
CA SER A 43 9.35 12.96 10.18
C SER A 43 9.48 11.44 10.17
N LEU A 44 8.36 10.74 10.34
CA LEU A 44 8.26 9.31 10.07
C LEU A 44 8.21 9.10 8.55
N THR A 45 9.23 8.44 8.02
CA THR A 45 9.39 8.24 6.58
C THR A 45 9.87 6.81 6.25
N SER A 46 9.87 6.46 4.97
CA SER A 46 10.57 5.28 4.45
C SER A 46 11.16 5.57 3.06
N ASN A 47 11.88 4.60 2.48
CA ASN A 47 12.57 4.74 1.19
C ASN A 47 13.47 5.98 1.17
N SER A 48 14.40 6.06 2.14
CA SER A 48 15.34 7.18 2.31
C SER A 48 14.62 8.53 2.31
N GLU A 49 13.60 8.69 3.16
CA GLU A 49 12.80 9.91 3.34
C GLU A 49 11.86 10.33 2.20
N GLN A 50 11.87 9.64 1.04
CA GLN A 50 10.98 10.01 -0.07
C GLN A 50 9.52 9.61 0.14
N PHE A 51 9.27 8.57 0.92
CA PHE A 51 7.93 8.14 1.27
C PHE A 51 7.56 8.74 2.63
N TYR A 52 6.84 9.86 2.60
CA TYR A 52 6.53 10.66 3.78
C TYR A 52 5.20 10.22 4.42
N TYR A 53 5.23 9.78 5.69
CA TYR A 53 4.01 9.41 6.41
C TYR A 53 3.43 10.58 7.21
N MET A 54 4.19 11.10 8.17
CA MET A 54 3.75 12.11 9.13
C MET A 54 4.96 12.79 9.81
N PRO A 55 4.84 14.02 10.34
CA PRO A 55 5.86 14.57 11.25
C PRO A 55 6.05 13.65 12.47
N LYS A 56 7.19 13.74 13.17
CA LYS A 56 7.32 13.13 14.51
C LYS A 56 6.73 14.06 15.56
N ASP A 57 6.20 13.50 16.64
CA ASP A 57 5.77 14.25 17.83
C ASP A 57 6.93 15.04 18.44
N GLU A 58 6.64 15.98 19.33
CA GLU A 58 7.65 16.73 20.09
C GLU A 58 8.50 15.76 20.94
N LYS A 59 9.81 15.98 20.92
CA LYS A 59 10.75 15.26 21.78
C LYS A 59 11.60 16.27 22.53
N LEU A 60 11.10 16.71 23.67
CA LEU A 60 11.76 17.74 24.48
C LEU A 60 13.05 17.22 25.11
N ASP A 61 14.12 18.02 25.01
CA ASP A 61 15.38 17.80 25.74
C ASP A 61 15.27 18.23 27.21
N ALA A 62 16.38 18.11 27.95
CA ALA A 62 16.43 18.51 29.37
C ALA A 62 16.18 20.02 29.62
N ASN A 63 16.23 20.86 28.57
CA ASN A 63 15.95 22.29 28.62
C ASN A 63 14.56 22.65 28.08
N GLY A 64 13.73 21.66 27.73
CA GLY A 64 12.40 21.87 27.13
C GLY A 64 12.43 22.25 25.65
N LYS A 65 13.53 22.03 24.93
CA LYS A 65 13.62 22.28 23.47
C LYS A 65 13.27 21.02 22.69
N ASP A 66 12.46 21.16 21.66
CA ASP A 66 12.09 20.05 20.80
C ASP A 66 13.25 19.61 19.89
N ILE A 67 13.76 18.41 20.10
CA ILE A 67 14.83 17.79 19.30
C ILE A 67 14.35 17.47 17.89
N ASN A 68 13.04 17.23 17.70
CA ASN A 68 12.48 16.93 16.38
C ASN A 68 12.21 18.19 15.56
N GLU A 69 12.22 19.38 16.16
CA GLU A 69 12.16 20.68 15.45
C GLU A 69 13.52 20.99 14.78
N GLN A 70 13.91 20.14 13.84
CA GLN A 70 15.16 20.23 13.09
C GLN A 70 14.86 20.14 11.60
N PRO A 71 15.22 21.17 10.81
CA PRO A 71 15.01 21.12 9.38
C PRO A 71 15.96 20.11 8.74
N ASN A 72 15.48 19.40 7.73
CA ASN A 72 16.29 18.50 6.93
C ASN A 72 15.98 18.66 5.44
N MET A 73 16.92 18.21 4.61
CA MET A 73 16.78 18.27 3.17
C MET A 73 17.41 17.04 2.52
N MET A 74 16.75 16.57 1.47
CA MET A 74 17.23 15.48 0.65
C MET A 74 17.17 15.82 -0.84
N LEU A 75 18.03 15.18 -1.63
CA LEU A 75 17.96 15.14 -3.09
C LEU A 75 18.40 13.75 -3.55
N LEU A 76 17.46 12.93 -4.05
CA LEU A 76 17.74 11.54 -4.42
C LEU A 76 17.13 11.17 -5.77
N SER A 77 17.73 10.18 -6.42
CA SER A 77 17.31 9.65 -7.72
C SER A 77 16.76 8.22 -7.67
N ILE A 78 16.54 7.67 -6.46
CA ILE A 78 16.22 6.25 -6.25
C ILE A 78 14.85 5.82 -6.80
N THR A 79 13.96 6.78 -7.10
CA THR A 79 12.67 6.50 -7.77
C THR A 79 12.78 6.35 -9.29
N THR A 80 13.97 6.52 -9.88
CA THR A 80 14.23 6.25 -11.30
C THR A 80 13.71 4.85 -11.66
N ARG A 81 13.00 4.76 -12.78
CA ARG A 81 12.18 3.61 -13.13
C ARG A 81 12.58 3.05 -14.49
N LEU A 82 12.63 1.73 -14.54
CA LEU A 82 12.81 0.96 -15.77
C LEU A 82 11.69 -0.07 -15.86
N GLY A 83 11.08 -0.19 -17.03
CA GLY A 83 10.03 -1.16 -17.25
C GLY A 83 9.96 -1.66 -18.68
N VAL A 84 9.40 -2.86 -18.82
CA VAL A 84 9.19 -3.52 -20.10
C VAL A 84 7.73 -3.96 -20.15
N ASN A 85 7.01 -3.53 -21.18
CA ASN A 85 5.69 -4.08 -21.51
C ASN A 85 5.87 -5.07 -22.67
N ILE A 86 5.25 -6.23 -22.54
CA ILE A 86 5.30 -7.32 -23.51
C ILE A 86 3.88 -7.61 -23.98
N THR A 87 3.64 -7.63 -25.29
CA THR A 87 2.40 -8.14 -25.89
C THR A 87 2.73 -9.44 -26.61
N GLY A 88 2.10 -10.52 -26.17
CA GLY A 88 2.36 -11.86 -26.68
C GLY A 88 1.30 -12.32 -27.69
N PRO A 89 1.52 -13.47 -28.34
CA PRO A 89 0.51 -14.11 -29.16
C PRO A 89 -0.72 -14.51 -28.32
N GLU A 90 -1.85 -14.74 -28.98
CA GLU A 90 -3.05 -15.22 -28.30
C GLU A 90 -2.83 -16.60 -27.65
N PHE A 91 -3.43 -16.80 -26.49
CA PHE A 91 -3.40 -18.06 -25.75
C PHE A 91 -4.81 -18.40 -25.27
N LEU A 92 -5.34 -19.55 -25.66
CA LEU A 92 -6.71 -19.99 -25.33
C LEU A 92 -7.79 -18.94 -25.66
N GLY A 93 -7.63 -18.24 -26.80
CA GLY A 93 -8.54 -17.17 -27.24
C GLY A 93 -8.44 -15.86 -26.44
N ALA A 94 -7.47 -15.75 -25.53
CA ALA A 94 -7.18 -14.53 -24.80
C ALA A 94 -6.01 -13.77 -25.45
N LYS A 95 -6.10 -12.44 -25.47
CA LYS A 95 -4.95 -11.58 -25.72
C LYS A 95 -4.01 -11.66 -24.52
N THR A 96 -2.73 -11.90 -24.78
CA THR A 96 -1.72 -12.04 -23.71
C THR A 96 -0.84 -10.80 -23.60
N SER A 97 -0.50 -10.44 -22.37
CA SER A 97 0.48 -9.39 -22.08
C SER A 97 1.25 -9.71 -20.82
N ALA A 98 2.43 -9.11 -20.67
CA ALA A 98 3.21 -9.18 -19.44
C ALA A 98 3.91 -7.84 -19.17
N LYS A 99 4.29 -7.63 -17.91
CA LYS A 99 5.02 -6.45 -17.47
C LYS A 99 6.12 -6.85 -16.50
N ILE A 100 7.28 -6.22 -16.65
CA ILE A 100 8.29 -6.12 -15.60
C ILE A 100 8.54 -4.62 -15.37
N GLU A 101 8.58 -4.18 -14.12
CA GLU A 101 8.86 -2.80 -13.72
C GLU A 101 9.72 -2.80 -12.45
N SER A 102 10.78 -2.00 -12.44
CA SER A 102 11.74 -1.88 -11.33
C SER A 102 12.05 -0.42 -11.00
N ASP A 103 12.45 -0.17 -9.75
CA ASP A 103 13.09 1.08 -9.30
C ASP A 103 14.34 0.78 -8.45
N PHE A 104 15.06 1.82 -8.03
CA PHE A 104 16.28 1.71 -7.21
C PHE A 104 16.01 1.90 -5.70
N ALA A 105 14.76 1.82 -5.28
CA ALA A 105 14.34 1.97 -3.88
C ALA A 105 14.23 0.60 -3.18
N GLY A 106 15.13 -0.33 -3.51
CA GLY A 106 15.27 -1.64 -2.88
C GLY A 106 15.82 -1.60 -1.47
N PHE A 107 15.68 -2.73 -0.79
CA PHE A 107 16.17 -2.94 0.57
C PHE A 107 17.49 -3.71 0.51
N GLY A 108 18.50 -3.31 1.28
CA GLY A 108 19.78 -4.00 1.36
C GLY A 108 20.83 -3.16 2.09
N THR A 109 22.06 -3.65 2.12
CA THR A 109 23.22 -2.94 2.71
C THR A 109 23.76 -1.82 1.82
N SER A 110 23.31 -1.76 0.56
CA SER A 110 23.64 -0.68 -0.38
C SER A 110 22.51 0.34 -0.44
N ASN A 111 22.87 1.62 -0.63
CA ASN A 111 21.92 2.73 -0.72
C ASN A 111 21.03 2.69 -1.97
N THR A 112 21.38 1.92 -3.00
CA THR A 112 20.65 1.83 -4.27
C THR A 112 20.55 0.40 -4.76
N VAL A 113 19.47 -0.28 -4.40
CA VAL A 113 19.21 -1.68 -4.78
C VAL A 113 18.03 -1.72 -5.76
N LEU A 114 18.16 -2.48 -6.85
CA LEU A 114 17.05 -2.71 -7.77
C LEU A 114 15.94 -3.51 -7.09
N ARG A 115 14.69 -3.07 -7.26
CA ARG A 115 13.52 -3.65 -6.62
C ARG A 115 12.40 -3.85 -7.63
N ILE A 116 11.86 -5.07 -7.67
CA ILE A 116 10.64 -5.35 -8.43
C ILE A 116 9.49 -4.51 -7.86
N ARG A 117 8.91 -3.70 -8.73
CA ARG A 117 7.64 -3.00 -8.49
C ARG A 117 6.49 -3.86 -8.99
N GLN A 118 6.53 -4.25 -10.26
CA GLN A 118 5.52 -5.09 -10.90
C GLN A 118 6.19 -6.17 -11.74
N ALA A 119 5.66 -7.38 -11.68
CA ALA A 119 6.10 -8.53 -12.47
C ALA A 119 4.90 -9.47 -12.61
N TYR A 120 4.16 -9.38 -13.71
CA TYR A 120 2.94 -10.17 -13.92
C TYR A 120 2.72 -10.52 -15.40
N ALA A 121 1.91 -11.56 -15.61
CA ALA A 121 1.29 -11.88 -16.88
C ALA A 121 -0.24 -11.68 -16.80
N LYS A 122 -0.86 -11.35 -17.93
CA LYS A 122 -2.29 -11.10 -18.04
C LYS A 122 -2.86 -11.72 -19.31
N MET A 123 -4.01 -12.38 -19.17
CA MET A 123 -4.84 -12.90 -20.25
C MET A 123 -6.15 -12.12 -20.27
N GLU A 124 -6.57 -11.61 -21.44
CA GLU A 124 -7.79 -10.83 -21.60
C GLU A 124 -8.65 -11.35 -22.75
N TRP A 125 -9.86 -11.80 -22.41
CA TRP A 125 -10.95 -12.13 -23.33
C TRP A 125 -11.89 -10.92 -23.46
N GLU A 126 -12.97 -11.06 -24.25
CA GLU A 126 -13.95 -9.97 -24.48
C GLU A 126 -14.51 -9.37 -23.18
N LYS A 127 -14.89 -10.23 -22.22
CA LYS A 127 -15.53 -9.81 -20.96
C LYS A 127 -14.75 -10.18 -19.71
N SER A 128 -13.68 -10.93 -19.83
CA SER A 128 -12.97 -11.49 -18.67
C SER A 128 -11.48 -11.22 -18.78
N SER A 129 -10.81 -11.00 -17.66
CA SER A 129 -9.36 -11.05 -17.64
C SER A 129 -8.81 -11.70 -16.37
N VAL A 130 -7.68 -12.39 -16.52
CA VAL A 130 -6.93 -12.97 -15.42
C VAL A 130 -5.54 -12.35 -15.40
N LEU A 131 -5.10 -11.88 -14.23
CA LEU A 131 -3.74 -11.41 -13.97
C LEU A 131 -3.11 -12.29 -12.90
N VAL A 132 -1.86 -12.70 -13.13
CA VAL A 132 -1.06 -13.49 -12.18
C VAL A 132 0.32 -12.86 -12.03
N GLY A 133 0.70 -12.57 -10.78
CA GLY A 133 2.03 -12.05 -10.43
C GLY A 133 1.96 -10.83 -9.52
N GLN A 134 3.08 -10.14 -9.34
CA GLN A 134 3.14 -8.94 -8.50
C GLN A 134 2.61 -7.73 -9.26
N ALA A 135 1.54 -7.13 -8.75
CA ALA A 135 0.96 -5.89 -9.28
C ALA A 135 0.51 -4.98 -8.13
N TRP A 136 -0.04 -3.82 -8.45
CA TRP A 136 -0.74 -2.99 -7.48
C TRP A 136 -1.85 -3.76 -6.78
N HIS A 137 -1.98 -3.59 -5.46
CA HIS A 137 -3.16 -4.06 -4.76
C HIS A 137 -4.39 -3.39 -5.38
N PRO A 138 -5.45 -4.10 -5.78
CA PRO A 138 -6.56 -3.48 -6.52
C PRO A 138 -7.26 -2.37 -5.72
N ILE A 139 -7.33 -2.50 -4.38
CA ILE A 139 -7.79 -1.43 -3.46
C ILE A 139 -7.08 -0.10 -3.66
N MET A 140 -5.86 -0.08 -4.20
CA MET A 140 -5.12 1.12 -4.57
C MET A 140 -5.16 1.36 -6.08
N GLY A 141 -4.84 0.35 -6.88
CA GLY A 141 -4.52 0.50 -8.31
C GLY A 141 -5.62 1.09 -9.18
N ASP A 142 -6.88 1.00 -8.77
CA ASP A 142 -8.02 1.52 -9.54
C ASP A 142 -8.34 3.00 -9.27
N MET A 143 -7.90 3.56 -8.15
CA MET A 143 -8.03 4.99 -7.84
C MET A 143 -6.84 5.48 -7.03
N MET A 144 -6.09 6.41 -7.60
CA MET A 144 -4.90 7.01 -6.99
C MET A 144 -4.98 8.53 -7.07
N PRO A 145 -4.50 9.25 -6.04
CA PRO A 145 -4.27 10.68 -6.11
C PRO A 145 -3.32 11.06 -7.25
N ASP A 146 -3.49 12.27 -7.78
CA ASP A 146 -2.63 12.84 -8.84
C ASP A 146 -1.40 13.60 -8.30
N VAL A 147 -1.19 13.61 -6.98
CA VAL A 147 0.05 14.14 -6.36
C VAL A 147 1.28 13.42 -6.93
N PHE A 148 2.38 14.15 -7.13
CA PHE A 148 3.59 13.51 -7.66
C PHE A 148 4.49 12.94 -6.55
N SER A 149 4.26 13.28 -5.29
CA SER A 149 4.96 12.72 -4.15
C SER A 149 4.86 11.19 -4.09
N LEU A 150 5.93 10.54 -3.62
CA LEU A 150 6.11 9.10 -3.79
C LEU A 150 5.05 8.28 -3.05
N GLU A 151 4.57 8.79 -1.92
CA GLU A 151 3.55 8.16 -1.09
C GLU A 151 2.15 8.18 -1.72
N THR A 152 1.92 8.99 -2.76
CA THR A 152 0.67 9.03 -3.53
C THR A 152 -0.57 9.12 -2.61
N GLY A 153 -0.50 9.99 -1.59
CA GLY A 153 -1.55 10.22 -0.61
C GLY A 153 -1.63 9.22 0.55
N ALA A 154 -0.72 8.24 0.67
CA ALA A 154 -0.59 7.49 1.91
C ALA A 154 -0.16 8.41 3.07
N PRO A 155 -0.58 8.15 4.31
CA PRO A 155 -1.41 7.05 4.76
C PRO A 155 -2.93 7.37 4.76
N PHE A 156 -3.37 8.40 4.03
CA PHE A 156 -4.80 8.76 3.87
C PHE A 156 -5.56 7.82 2.93
N THR A 157 -4.83 7.04 2.14
CA THR A 157 -5.34 5.98 1.26
C THR A 157 -4.47 4.73 1.40
N PRO A 158 -5.02 3.54 1.10
CA PRO A 158 -4.21 2.34 0.90
C PRO A 158 -3.10 2.56 -0.12
N PHE A 159 -1.91 2.06 0.21
CA PHE A 159 -0.76 1.97 -0.69
C PHE A 159 -0.07 0.62 -0.52
N SER A 160 -0.19 -0.25 -1.53
CA SER A 160 0.39 -1.59 -1.51
C SER A 160 0.55 -2.20 -2.90
N ARG A 161 1.51 -3.13 -3.00
CA ARG A 161 1.74 -4.02 -4.15
C ARG A 161 1.99 -5.42 -3.63
N SER A 162 1.31 -6.39 -4.23
CA SER A 162 1.32 -7.77 -3.77
C SER A 162 1.30 -8.74 -4.96
N PRO A 163 2.02 -9.87 -4.86
CA PRO A 163 1.71 -11.07 -5.63
C PRO A 163 0.22 -11.41 -5.53
N GLN A 164 -0.43 -11.57 -6.67
CA GLN A 164 -1.88 -11.75 -6.74
C GLN A 164 -2.32 -12.64 -7.90
N LEU A 165 -3.44 -13.32 -7.70
CA LEU A 165 -4.31 -13.87 -8.73
C LEU A 165 -5.56 -13.00 -8.76
N ARG A 166 -5.75 -12.29 -9.86
CA ARG A 166 -6.88 -11.36 -10.04
C ARG A 166 -7.73 -11.80 -11.20
N TYR A 167 -9.05 -11.79 -11.01
CA TYR A 167 -10.05 -11.95 -12.05
C TYR A 167 -10.89 -10.68 -12.15
N ASP A 168 -11.06 -10.17 -13.37
CA ASP A 168 -11.99 -9.08 -13.68
C ASP A 168 -13.06 -9.56 -14.66
N TYR A 169 -14.32 -9.24 -14.39
CA TYR A 169 -15.44 -9.35 -15.33
C TYR A 169 -15.94 -7.97 -15.74
N LYS A 170 -16.08 -7.72 -17.03
CA LYS A 170 -16.46 -6.43 -17.63
C LYS A 170 -17.75 -6.57 -18.42
N ASN A 171 -18.72 -5.69 -18.15
CA ASN A 171 -19.97 -5.64 -18.90
C ASN A 171 -20.60 -4.23 -18.87
N LYS A 172 -20.82 -3.61 -20.03
CA LYS A 172 -21.54 -2.33 -20.19
C LYS A 172 -21.13 -1.23 -19.18
N GLY A 173 -19.82 -1.02 -19.03
CA GLY A 173 -19.26 0.00 -18.11
C GLY A 173 -19.06 -0.48 -16.66
N PHE A 174 -19.61 -1.63 -16.28
CA PHE A 174 -19.30 -2.29 -15.01
C PHE A 174 -18.05 -3.14 -15.10
N THR A 175 -17.24 -3.10 -14.04
CA THR A 175 -16.16 -4.04 -13.76
C THR A 175 -16.37 -4.63 -12.37
N LEU A 176 -16.42 -5.96 -12.29
CA LEU A 176 -16.35 -6.71 -11.04
C LEU A 176 -14.96 -7.33 -10.92
N THR A 177 -14.31 -7.15 -9.78
CA THR A 177 -12.96 -7.65 -9.51
C THR A 177 -12.99 -8.54 -8.29
N ALA A 178 -12.36 -9.71 -8.39
CA ALA A 178 -12.08 -10.62 -7.29
C ALA A 178 -10.59 -10.99 -7.32
N THR A 179 -9.90 -10.87 -6.19
CA THR A 179 -8.45 -11.04 -6.13
C THR A 179 -8.04 -11.79 -4.87
N ALA A 180 -7.17 -12.79 -5.03
CA ALA A 180 -6.46 -13.43 -3.93
C ALA A 180 -5.01 -12.95 -3.92
N LEU A 181 -4.51 -12.51 -2.77
CA LEU A 181 -3.19 -11.90 -2.62
C LEU A 181 -2.37 -12.56 -1.51
N TYR A 182 -1.05 -12.40 -1.63
CA TYR A 182 -0.10 -12.67 -0.55
C TYR A 182 0.81 -11.46 -0.36
N GLN A 183 1.10 -11.15 0.90
CA GLN A 183 2.03 -10.07 1.25
C GLN A 183 3.47 -10.43 0.85
N TYR A 184 4.25 -9.41 0.48
CA TYR A 184 5.68 -9.59 0.22
C TYR A 184 6.47 -8.31 0.49
N GLN A 185 6.27 -7.27 -0.32
CA GLN A 185 6.98 -5.99 -0.20
C GLN A 185 6.34 -5.07 0.85
N TYR A 186 5.02 -5.06 0.92
CA TYR A 186 4.26 -4.37 1.93
C TYR A 186 3.65 -5.41 2.85
N THR A 187 3.99 -5.33 4.13
CA THR A 187 3.76 -6.42 5.08
C THR A 187 3.11 -5.90 6.35
N SER A 188 2.39 -6.80 7.02
CA SER A 188 1.84 -6.54 8.34
C SER A 188 2.97 -6.44 9.38
N ASN A 189 2.73 -5.63 10.40
CA ASN A 189 3.59 -5.58 11.59
C ASN A 189 3.24 -6.72 12.55
N GLY A 190 4.20 -7.16 13.36
CA GLY A 190 4.00 -8.22 14.35
C GLY A 190 5.22 -8.37 15.26
N PRO A 191 5.29 -9.49 16.01
CA PRO A 191 6.37 -9.77 16.95
C PRO A 191 7.79 -9.65 16.37
N ASP A 192 7.99 -10.07 15.12
CA ASP A 192 9.26 -10.00 14.39
C ASP A 192 9.42 -8.69 13.58
N GLY A 193 8.66 -7.64 13.92
CA GLY A 193 8.55 -6.43 13.12
C GLY A 193 7.71 -6.63 11.85
N SER A 194 7.94 -5.83 10.81
CA SER A 194 7.24 -5.94 9.52
C SER A 194 7.69 -7.20 8.77
N SER A 195 6.78 -8.16 8.51
CA SER A 195 7.15 -9.43 7.89
C SER A 195 6.02 -10.06 7.08
N PHE A 196 6.36 -10.65 5.93
CA PHE A 196 5.39 -11.42 5.13
C PHE A 196 5.10 -12.80 5.72
N ASN A 197 5.87 -13.23 6.73
CA ASN A 197 5.70 -14.53 7.36
C ASN A 197 4.32 -14.67 8.01
N TYR A 198 3.74 -13.60 8.56
CA TYR A 198 2.42 -13.71 9.22
C TYR A 198 1.31 -14.11 8.24
N ALA A 199 1.31 -13.54 7.03
CA ALA A 199 0.37 -13.93 5.97
C ALA A 199 0.67 -15.34 5.44
N ARG A 200 1.95 -15.69 5.26
CA ARG A 200 2.37 -17.04 4.85
C ARG A 200 1.92 -18.10 5.86
N ASN A 201 2.08 -17.83 7.14
CA ASN A 201 1.81 -18.75 8.24
C ASN A 201 0.32 -18.92 8.52
N ALA A 202 -0.52 -17.97 8.11
CA ALA A 202 -1.97 -18.10 8.18
C ALA A 202 -2.52 -19.12 7.18
N VAL A 203 -1.85 -19.31 6.03
CA VAL A 203 -2.31 -20.20 4.93
C VAL A 203 -3.70 -19.79 4.41
N VAL A 204 -4.07 -18.53 4.60
CA VAL A 204 -5.28 -17.92 4.06
C VAL A 204 -4.83 -16.75 3.19
N PRO A 205 -5.13 -16.73 1.88
CA PRO A 205 -4.83 -15.58 1.06
C PRO A 205 -5.64 -14.37 1.54
N GLU A 206 -5.06 -13.18 1.43
CA GLU A 206 -5.81 -11.93 1.49
C GLU A 206 -6.81 -11.90 0.32
N LEU A 207 -8.04 -11.47 0.58
CA LEU A 207 -9.12 -11.48 -0.42
C LEU A 207 -9.66 -10.08 -0.63
N TYR A 208 -9.72 -9.65 -1.88
CA TYR A 208 -10.28 -8.36 -2.25
C TYR A 208 -11.39 -8.51 -3.29
N PHE A 209 -12.50 -7.82 -3.04
CA PHE A 209 -13.66 -7.75 -3.94
C PHE A 209 -14.02 -6.30 -4.24
N GLN A 210 -14.38 -6.00 -5.48
CA GLN A 210 -14.76 -4.65 -5.88
C GLN A 210 -15.80 -4.67 -7.00
N ALA A 211 -16.72 -3.71 -6.96
CA ALA A 211 -17.55 -3.33 -8.08
C ALA A 211 -17.27 -1.88 -8.46
N MET A 212 -17.15 -1.62 -9.76
CA MET A 212 -16.88 -0.29 -10.30
C MET A 212 -17.74 -0.06 -11.54
N TYR A 213 -18.24 1.16 -11.70
CA TYR A 213 -18.97 1.61 -12.89
C TYR A 213 -18.28 2.82 -13.52
N LYS A 214 -18.17 2.83 -14.85
CA LYS A 214 -17.62 3.95 -15.64
C LYS A 214 -18.58 4.33 -16.75
N ASN A 215 -18.91 5.62 -16.83
CA ASN A 215 -19.70 6.17 -17.94
C ASN A 215 -19.48 7.69 -18.06
N GLY A 216 -19.35 8.21 -19.28
CA GLY A 216 -19.42 9.65 -19.55
C GLY A 216 -18.45 10.55 -18.74
N GLY A 217 -17.26 10.04 -18.41
CA GLY A 217 -16.27 10.76 -17.58
C GLY A 217 -16.42 10.55 -16.07
N PHE A 218 -17.48 9.90 -15.62
CA PHE A 218 -17.68 9.49 -14.24
C PHE A 218 -17.15 8.07 -14.01
N MET A 219 -16.56 7.85 -12.84
CA MET A 219 -16.23 6.54 -12.29
C MET A 219 -16.63 6.52 -10.84
N ILE A 220 -17.33 5.47 -10.40
CA ILE A 220 -17.58 5.19 -8.99
C ILE A 220 -17.29 3.73 -8.71
N GLY A 221 -16.78 3.44 -7.53
CA GLY A 221 -16.56 2.08 -7.09
C GLY A 221 -16.62 1.93 -5.58
N ALA A 222 -16.86 0.69 -5.17
CA ALA A 222 -16.78 0.25 -3.80
C ALA A 222 -16.07 -1.11 -3.76
N GLY A 223 -15.27 -1.33 -2.74
CA GLY A 223 -14.60 -2.60 -2.54
C GLY A 223 -14.35 -2.91 -1.07
N VAL A 224 -13.98 -4.15 -0.81
CA VAL A 224 -13.67 -4.64 0.53
C VAL A 224 -12.48 -5.58 0.46
N ASP A 225 -11.53 -5.33 1.34
CA ASP A 225 -10.38 -6.19 1.59
C ASP A 225 -10.59 -6.99 2.88
N PHE A 226 -10.21 -8.26 2.86
CA PHE A 226 -10.19 -9.16 4.00
C PHE A 226 -8.78 -9.71 4.19
N LEU A 227 -8.21 -9.47 5.36
CA LEU A 227 -6.91 -9.98 5.76
C LEU A 227 -7.05 -10.90 6.98
N ALA A 228 -6.35 -12.04 6.95
CA ALA A 228 -6.13 -12.89 8.10
C ALA A 228 -4.64 -13.26 8.19
N ILE A 229 -4.00 -12.98 9.33
CA ILE A 229 -2.58 -13.28 9.54
C ILE A 229 -2.38 -14.10 10.82
N LYS A 230 -1.28 -14.86 10.88
CA LYS A 230 -0.86 -15.61 12.07
C LYS A 230 0.37 -14.94 12.70
N PRO A 231 0.21 -14.13 13.77
CA PRO A 231 1.32 -13.36 14.35
C PRO A 231 2.46 -14.21 14.92
N ARG A 232 2.13 -15.37 15.50
CA ARG A 232 3.09 -16.27 16.16
C ARG A 232 2.95 -17.71 15.68
N GLN A 233 4.08 -18.40 15.48
CA GLN A 233 4.09 -19.84 15.21
C GLN A 233 4.35 -20.68 16.47
N SER A 234 5.10 -20.11 17.41
CA SER A 234 5.36 -20.68 18.73
C SER A 234 5.56 -19.56 19.75
N TYR A 235 5.46 -19.90 21.03
CA TYR A 235 5.80 -19.04 22.14
C TYR A 235 6.53 -19.82 23.24
N THR A 236 7.27 -19.08 24.06
CA THR A 236 7.91 -19.62 25.25
C THR A 236 6.94 -19.54 26.41
N HIS A 237 6.69 -20.67 27.07
CA HIS A 237 5.85 -20.75 28.26
C HIS A 237 6.65 -21.31 29.42
N THR A 238 6.61 -20.59 30.53
CA THR A 238 7.40 -20.90 31.71
C THR A 238 6.47 -21.22 32.86
N THR A 239 6.52 -22.45 33.37
CA THR A 239 5.77 -22.90 34.53
C THR A 239 6.70 -23.04 35.73
N THR A 240 6.24 -22.59 36.90
CA THR A 240 6.96 -22.77 38.17
C THR A 240 6.24 -23.84 38.98
N GLY A 241 6.94 -24.94 39.29
CA GLY A 241 6.41 -26.01 40.14
C GLY A 241 6.31 -25.59 41.60
N GLU A 242 5.58 -26.36 42.41
CA GLU A 242 5.39 -26.11 43.85
C GLU A 242 6.71 -26.12 44.64
N ASN A 243 7.76 -26.76 44.10
CA ASN A 243 9.12 -26.79 44.65
C ASN A 243 9.98 -25.57 44.22
N GLY A 244 9.44 -24.62 43.46
CA GLY A 244 10.15 -23.46 42.93
C GLY A 244 10.96 -23.74 41.65
N GLU A 245 10.97 -24.97 41.13
CA GLU A 245 11.64 -25.27 39.87
C GLU A 245 10.88 -24.68 38.70
N THR A 246 11.61 -24.03 37.80
CA THR A 246 11.04 -23.36 36.63
C THR A 246 11.33 -24.18 35.38
N VAL A 247 10.29 -24.61 34.66
CA VAL A 247 10.42 -25.31 33.39
C VAL A 247 9.98 -24.38 32.26
N THR A 248 10.87 -24.18 31.30
CA THR A 248 10.60 -23.33 30.12
C THR A 248 10.46 -24.21 28.89
N ASN A 249 9.28 -24.18 28.27
CA ASN A 249 8.96 -24.95 27.07
C ASN A 249 8.67 -24.02 25.90
N THR A 250 9.03 -24.47 24.69
CA THR A 250 8.57 -23.84 23.45
C THR A 250 7.32 -24.55 22.98
N ILE A 251 6.19 -23.85 23.01
CA ILE A 251 4.87 -24.38 22.64
C ILE A 251 4.48 -23.86 21.26
N LYS A 252 3.93 -24.75 20.42
CA LYS A 252 3.36 -24.36 19.12
C LYS A 252 2.07 -23.56 19.33
N CYS A 253 1.94 -22.41 18.66
CA CYS A 253 0.73 -21.60 18.71
C CYS A 253 -0.45 -22.29 18.02
N ASN A 254 -1.57 -22.44 18.74
CA ASN A 254 -2.88 -22.78 18.18
C ASN A 254 -3.91 -21.65 18.36
N GLU A 255 -3.40 -20.41 18.38
CA GLU A 255 -4.17 -19.18 18.55
C GLU A 255 -4.97 -18.76 17.31
N ASP A 256 -5.96 -17.90 17.56
CA ASP A 256 -6.75 -17.24 16.53
C ASP A 256 -5.89 -16.36 15.61
N LEU A 257 -6.34 -16.23 14.35
CA LEU A 257 -5.73 -15.30 13.41
C LEU A 257 -6.09 -13.86 13.76
N ALA A 258 -5.15 -12.94 13.57
CA ALA A 258 -5.47 -11.52 13.60
C ALA A 258 -6.14 -11.14 12.27
N VAL A 259 -7.40 -10.71 12.35
CA VAL A 259 -8.26 -10.44 11.18
C VAL A 259 -8.48 -8.94 11.00
N GLY A 260 -8.61 -8.51 9.75
CA GLY A 260 -9.00 -7.15 9.38
C GLY A 260 -9.94 -7.13 8.19
N ILE A 261 -10.92 -6.22 8.22
CA ILE A 261 -11.82 -5.92 7.11
C ILE A 261 -11.66 -4.44 6.75
N THR A 262 -11.30 -4.14 5.51
CA THR A 262 -11.02 -2.78 5.04
C THR A 262 -11.92 -2.42 3.85
N PRO A 263 -13.15 -1.93 4.09
CA PRO A 263 -14.03 -1.44 3.03
C PRO A 263 -13.62 -0.04 2.57
N ASN A 264 -13.85 0.24 1.29
CA ASN A 264 -13.59 1.54 0.69
C ASN A 264 -14.63 1.91 -0.36
N ILE A 265 -14.83 3.21 -0.52
CA ILE A 265 -15.62 3.81 -1.60
C ILE A 265 -14.79 4.89 -2.26
N PHE A 266 -14.92 5.02 -3.59
CA PHE A 266 -14.19 6.02 -4.34
C PHE A 266 -14.99 6.48 -5.55
N ALA A 267 -14.70 7.71 -5.99
CA ALA A 267 -15.28 8.28 -7.19
C ALA A 267 -14.29 9.18 -7.90
N SER A 268 -14.47 9.33 -9.21
CA SER A 268 -13.84 10.39 -9.98
C SER A 268 -14.77 10.93 -11.04
N TYR A 269 -14.51 12.17 -11.41
CA TYR A 269 -15.20 12.84 -12.50
C TYR A 269 -14.18 13.63 -13.33
N LYS A 270 -14.25 13.50 -14.65
CA LYS A 270 -13.43 14.27 -15.57
C LYS A 270 -14.31 15.02 -16.57
N LYS A 271 -14.09 16.34 -16.70
CA LYS A 271 -14.77 17.19 -17.68
C LYS A 271 -13.77 18.19 -18.28
N GLY A 272 -13.51 18.05 -19.57
CA GLY A 272 -12.49 18.84 -20.25
C GLY A 272 -11.13 18.67 -19.57
N ASP A 273 -10.54 19.79 -19.17
CA ASP A 273 -9.25 19.86 -18.51
C ASP A 273 -9.29 19.68 -16.99
N TRP A 274 -10.48 19.54 -16.41
CA TRP A 274 -10.68 19.36 -14.97
C TRP A 274 -10.85 17.89 -14.62
N GLY A 275 -10.20 17.47 -13.53
CA GLY A 275 -10.37 16.18 -12.88
C GLY A 275 -10.69 16.35 -11.40
N PHE A 276 -11.54 15.47 -10.88
CA PHE A 276 -11.90 15.40 -9.47
C PHE A 276 -11.82 13.94 -9.06
N LYS A 277 -11.15 13.62 -7.96
CA LYS A 277 -11.11 12.26 -7.42
C LYS A 277 -11.20 12.29 -5.90
N GLY A 278 -11.71 11.21 -5.33
CA GLY A 278 -11.66 11.01 -3.90
C GLY A 278 -11.92 9.57 -3.50
N ARG A 279 -11.51 9.24 -2.28
CA ARG A 279 -11.74 7.94 -1.65
C ARG A 279 -11.92 8.13 -0.15
N VAL A 280 -12.73 7.26 0.44
CA VAL A 280 -12.77 7.01 1.88
C VAL A 280 -12.57 5.52 2.12
N THR A 281 -11.74 5.19 3.10
CA THR A 281 -11.40 3.83 3.50
C THR A 281 -11.51 3.71 5.02
N TYR A 282 -12.32 2.77 5.49
CA TYR A 282 -12.25 2.28 6.86
C TYR A 282 -11.26 1.12 6.90
N ALA A 283 -10.38 1.08 7.89
CA ALA A 283 -9.24 0.18 7.92
C ALA A 283 -9.16 -0.55 9.26
N GLN A 284 -9.07 -1.88 9.18
CA GLN A 284 -8.81 -2.76 10.32
C GLN A 284 -7.60 -3.61 9.98
N ASN A 285 -6.62 -3.68 10.88
CA ASN A 285 -5.37 -4.42 10.65
C ASN A 285 -4.73 -4.15 9.27
N ALA A 286 -4.72 -2.89 8.85
CA ALA A 286 -4.35 -2.48 7.49
C ALA A 286 -2.91 -1.94 7.37
N SER A 287 -2.00 -2.40 8.23
CA SER A 287 -0.61 -1.93 8.24
C SER A 287 0.15 -2.26 6.95
N HIS A 288 -0.20 -3.38 6.28
CA HIS A 288 0.31 -3.78 4.96
C HIS A 288 -0.24 -2.92 3.81
N LEU A 289 -1.34 -2.21 4.03
CA LEU A 289 -1.86 -1.20 3.10
C LEU A 289 -1.25 0.18 3.35
N SER A 290 -0.17 0.27 4.13
CA SER A 290 0.47 1.54 4.52
C SER A 290 -0.46 2.51 5.26
N MET A 291 -1.58 2.03 5.80
CA MET A 291 -2.52 2.82 6.58
C MET A 291 -2.13 2.85 8.07
N ILE A 292 -2.58 3.89 8.78
CA ILE A 292 -2.42 3.97 10.23
C ILE A 292 -3.39 2.99 10.89
N SER A 293 -2.95 1.77 11.10
CA SER A 293 -3.75 0.64 11.59
C SER A 293 -2.82 -0.52 11.96
N GLY A 294 -3.40 -1.60 12.49
CA GLY A 294 -2.68 -2.76 13.00
C GLY A 294 -3.59 -3.61 13.87
N TYR A 295 -3.01 -4.27 14.85
CA TYR A 295 -3.73 -5.05 15.84
C TYR A 295 -2.96 -5.04 17.17
N GLY A 296 -3.62 -5.43 18.24
CA GLY A 296 -3.00 -5.64 19.55
C GLY A 296 -3.55 -6.88 20.23
N VAL A 297 -2.86 -7.32 21.28
CA VAL A 297 -3.28 -8.47 22.10
C VAL A 297 -4.39 -8.03 23.06
N THR A 298 -5.58 -8.61 22.90
CA THR A 298 -6.77 -8.30 23.73
C THR A 298 -6.99 -9.28 24.87
N GLU A 299 -6.39 -10.47 24.78
CA GLU A 299 -6.46 -11.49 25.82
C GLU A 299 -5.20 -12.35 25.78
N ILE A 300 -4.71 -12.75 26.96
CA ILE A 300 -3.63 -13.74 27.13
C ILE A 300 -4.20 -14.84 28.03
N TYR A 301 -4.33 -16.05 27.51
CA TYR A 301 -4.82 -17.21 28.26
C TYR A 301 -3.74 -17.80 29.16
N ASP A 302 -4.13 -18.57 30.18
CA ASP A 302 -3.19 -19.20 31.13
C ASP A 302 -2.15 -20.09 30.45
N ASN A 303 -2.51 -20.72 29.33
CA ASN A 303 -1.60 -21.54 28.55
C ASN A 303 -0.58 -20.70 27.74
N GLY A 304 -0.73 -19.38 27.65
CA GLY A 304 0.13 -18.45 26.90
C GLY A 304 -0.37 -18.10 25.49
N GLU A 305 -1.50 -18.68 25.07
CA GLU A 305 -2.18 -18.31 23.83
C GLU A 305 -2.74 -16.89 23.92
N GLN A 306 -2.82 -16.20 22.78
CA GLN A 306 -3.29 -14.83 22.67
C GLN A 306 -4.47 -14.70 21.73
N LYS A 307 -5.35 -13.76 22.06
CA LYS A 307 -6.38 -13.25 21.17
C LYS A 307 -5.99 -11.86 20.68
N TYR A 308 -6.38 -11.54 19.45
CA TYR A 308 -5.99 -10.30 18.78
C TYR A 308 -7.21 -9.44 18.43
N GLY A 309 -7.14 -8.15 18.72
CA GLY A 309 -8.11 -7.14 18.32
C GLY A 309 -7.53 -6.20 17.27
N ALA A 310 -8.30 -5.91 16.22
CA ALA A 310 -7.88 -4.96 15.20
C ALA A 310 -7.92 -3.51 15.72
N LEU A 311 -6.90 -2.74 15.34
CA LEU A 311 -6.92 -1.29 15.47
C LEU A 311 -7.60 -0.69 14.25
N ASN A 312 -8.52 0.20 14.52
CA ASN A 312 -9.40 0.78 13.52
C ASN A 312 -8.93 2.19 13.18
N SER A 313 -9.01 2.54 11.90
CA SER A 313 -8.89 3.93 11.46
C SER A 313 -9.79 4.21 10.28
N ILE A 314 -10.03 5.50 10.04
CA ILE A 314 -10.67 5.96 8.82
C ILE A 314 -9.75 6.95 8.13
N GLY A 315 -9.46 6.71 6.86
CA GLY A 315 -8.66 7.57 5.99
C GLY A 315 -9.49 8.03 4.81
N GLY A 316 -9.32 9.28 4.40
CA GLY A 316 -9.96 9.81 3.21
C GLY A 316 -9.14 10.91 2.56
N TRP A 317 -9.33 11.06 1.26
CA TRP A 317 -8.69 12.13 0.50
C TRP A 317 -9.57 12.58 -0.65
N PHE A 318 -9.26 13.77 -1.12
CA PHE A 318 -9.86 14.37 -2.31
C PHE A 318 -8.78 15.17 -3.05
N ASP A 319 -8.79 15.08 -4.38
CA ASP A 319 -7.99 15.94 -5.23
C ASP A 319 -8.80 16.61 -6.35
N ILE A 320 -8.31 17.79 -6.73
CA ILE A 320 -8.76 18.51 -7.92
C ILE A 320 -7.53 18.67 -8.81
N THR A 321 -7.68 18.34 -10.09
CA THR A 321 -6.65 18.60 -11.10
C THR A 321 -7.16 19.52 -12.19
N LYS A 322 -6.26 20.38 -12.69
CA LYS A 322 -6.51 21.21 -13.87
C LYS A 322 -5.31 21.13 -14.80
N LYS A 323 -5.55 20.74 -16.05
CA LYS A 323 -4.53 20.76 -17.10
C LYS A 323 -4.63 22.03 -17.93
N GLU A 324 -3.57 22.81 -18.01
CA GLU A 324 -3.53 24.05 -18.76
C GLU A 324 -2.55 23.95 -19.92
N GLN A 325 -3.07 24.02 -21.14
CA GLN A 325 -2.27 23.95 -22.35
C GLN A 325 -1.53 25.28 -22.58
N LEU A 326 -0.22 25.21 -22.79
CA LEU A 326 0.62 26.36 -23.13
C LEU A 326 1.08 26.29 -24.59
N LYS A 327 1.73 27.36 -25.10
CA LYS A 327 2.35 27.35 -26.44
C LYS A 327 3.36 26.21 -26.61
N LYS A 328 4.10 25.89 -25.54
CA LYS A 328 5.01 24.76 -25.45
C LYS A 328 4.70 24.01 -24.16
N GLY A 329 4.25 22.76 -24.29
CA GLY A 329 3.94 21.92 -23.13
C GLY A 329 2.61 22.28 -22.45
N TYR A 330 2.47 21.84 -21.21
CA TYR A 330 1.29 22.07 -20.39
C TYR A 330 1.67 22.15 -18.90
N LEU A 331 0.86 22.86 -18.13
CA LEU A 331 0.87 22.81 -16.67
C LEU A 331 -0.20 21.84 -16.19
N THR A 332 0.11 21.05 -15.18
CA THR A 332 -0.86 20.28 -14.42
C THR A 332 -0.86 20.82 -13.00
N TRP A 333 -1.95 21.46 -12.61
CA TRP A 333 -2.24 21.85 -11.24
C TRP A 333 -2.91 20.67 -10.53
N CYS A 334 -2.52 20.42 -9.29
CA CYS A 334 -3.16 19.46 -8.40
C CYS A 334 -3.33 20.11 -7.02
N TRP A 335 -4.53 20.03 -6.47
CA TRP A 335 -4.79 20.41 -5.07
C TRP A 335 -5.26 19.16 -4.34
N PHE A 336 -4.48 18.73 -3.35
CA PHE A 336 -4.75 17.52 -2.58
C PHE A 336 -5.09 17.85 -1.13
N TRP A 337 -6.10 17.15 -0.61
CA TRP A 337 -6.45 17.15 0.80
C TRP A 337 -6.55 15.71 1.29
N GLY A 338 -5.92 15.43 2.43
CA GLY A 338 -5.98 14.14 3.12
C GLY A 338 -6.41 14.32 4.57
N TYR A 339 -7.17 13.37 5.09
CA TYR A 339 -7.53 13.28 6.51
C TYR A 339 -7.51 11.82 6.96
N THR A 340 -6.97 11.56 8.14
CA THR A 340 -7.06 10.24 8.79
C THR A 340 -7.31 10.39 10.27
N LYS A 341 -8.07 9.46 10.85
CA LYS A 341 -8.42 9.41 12.27
C LYS A 341 -8.18 8.00 12.79
N ASN A 342 -7.41 7.90 13.86
CA ASN A 342 -7.30 6.70 14.69
C ASN A 342 -8.58 6.55 15.51
N LEU A 343 -9.20 5.36 15.43
CA LEU A 343 -10.43 5.01 16.14
C LEU A 343 -10.17 4.02 17.29
N GLY A 344 -8.91 3.60 17.48
CA GLY A 344 -8.51 2.64 18.49
C GLY A 344 -8.98 1.21 18.21
N CYS A 345 -8.89 0.35 19.21
CA CYS A 345 -9.47 -0.98 19.24
C CYS A 345 -10.89 -0.95 19.83
N ASN A 346 -11.68 -1.99 19.53
CA ASN A 346 -12.99 -2.16 20.16
C ASN A 346 -12.87 -2.67 21.60
N ASP A 347 -11.85 -3.51 21.83
CA ASP A 347 -11.56 -4.14 23.10
C ASP A 347 -10.31 -3.52 23.75
N ASP A 348 -10.15 -3.71 25.06
CA ASP A 348 -8.96 -3.28 25.76
C ASP A 348 -7.75 -4.12 25.35
N ILE A 349 -6.62 -3.45 25.10
CA ILE A 349 -5.36 -4.09 24.76
C ILE A 349 -4.61 -4.38 26.05
N VAL A 350 -4.37 -5.66 26.33
CA VAL A 350 -3.68 -6.12 27.55
C VAL A 350 -2.21 -6.48 27.31
N GLY A 351 -1.77 -6.49 26.05
CA GLY A 351 -0.40 -6.88 25.68
C GLY A 351 0.20 -6.02 24.57
N PRO A 352 1.18 -6.55 23.83
CA PRO A 352 1.83 -5.82 22.74
C PRO A 352 0.85 -5.35 21.66
N ILE A 353 1.21 -4.22 21.05
CA ILE A 353 0.52 -3.61 19.91
C ILE A 353 1.45 -3.59 18.71
N TYR A 354 0.93 -3.96 17.54
CA TYR A 354 1.65 -4.00 16.28
C TYR A 354 0.90 -3.16 15.26
N MET A 355 1.37 -1.92 15.06
CA MET A 355 0.72 -0.96 14.16
C MET A 355 1.71 -0.20 13.30
N ARG A 356 1.21 0.39 12.21
CA ARG A 356 1.90 1.41 11.45
C ARG A 356 1.43 2.80 11.92
N GLY A 357 2.36 3.74 12.01
CA GLY A 357 2.13 5.05 12.62
C GLY A 357 2.52 5.07 14.08
N GLU A 358 2.24 6.20 14.72
CA GLU A 358 2.54 6.40 16.14
C GLU A 358 1.34 6.03 17.01
N LYS A 359 1.63 5.40 18.16
CA LYS A 359 0.60 4.89 19.09
C LYS A 359 -0.22 6.00 19.74
N ASN A 360 0.36 7.19 19.84
CA ASN A 360 -0.24 8.37 20.44
C ASN A 360 -0.85 9.32 19.41
N MET A 361 -0.98 8.90 18.15
CA MET A 361 -1.63 9.67 17.09
C MET A 361 -3.16 9.60 17.21
N ASP A 362 -3.82 10.75 17.30
CA ASP A 362 -5.27 10.86 17.23
C ASP A 362 -5.77 10.99 15.78
N ARG A 363 -5.33 12.05 15.11
CA ARG A 363 -5.76 12.40 13.74
C ARG A 363 -4.65 13.13 13.01
N MET A 364 -4.71 13.09 11.70
CA MET A 364 -3.79 13.80 10.83
C MET A 364 -4.53 14.37 9.63
N TRP A 365 -4.12 15.54 9.17
CA TRP A 365 -4.56 16.11 7.90
C TRP A 365 -3.38 16.65 7.09
N ARG A 366 -3.56 16.66 5.76
CA ARG A 366 -2.57 17.17 4.80
C ARG A 366 -3.26 18.06 3.77
N VAL A 367 -2.61 19.17 3.42
CA VAL A 367 -2.93 19.99 2.26
C VAL A 367 -1.68 20.09 1.41
N ALA A 368 -1.75 19.64 0.15
CA ALA A 368 -0.59 19.56 -0.73
C ALA A 368 -0.90 20.07 -2.16
N PRO A 369 -0.99 21.39 -2.38
CA PRO A 369 -1.00 21.95 -3.72
C PRO A 369 0.32 21.67 -4.46
N SER A 370 0.22 21.31 -5.72
CA SER A 370 1.35 21.12 -6.61
C SER A 370 1.09 21.62 -8.02
N VAL A 371 2.19 21.95 -8.71
CA VAL A 371 2.18 22.28 -10.14
C VAL A 371 3.30 21.55 -10.83
N LEU A 372 2.98 20.97 -11.99
CA LEU A 372 3.92 20.24 -12.84
C LEU A 372 3.89 20.83 -14.25
N TYR A 373 5.01 21.41 -14.70
CA TYR A 373 5.21 21.75 -16.09
C TYR A 373 5.76 20.54 -16.85
N THR A 374 5.19 20.22 -18.01
CA THR A 374 5.69 19.15 -18.87
C THR A 374 5.79 19.59 -20.32
N HIS A 375 6.95 19.36 -20.93
CA HIS A 375 7.21 19.58 -22.34
C HIS A 375 8.04 18.43 -22.91
N ASN A 376 7.49 17.74 -23.92
CA ASN A 376 8.07 16.52 -24.50
C ASN A 376 8.35 15.47 -23.41
N ALA A 377 9.59 14.98 -23.32
CA ALA A 377 10.04 14.00 -22.34
C ALA A 377 10.23 14.58 -20.93
N MET A 378 10.30 15.91 -20.78
CA MET A 378 10.73 16.57 -19.54
C MET A 378 9.55 17.07 -18.72
N SER A 379 9.59 16.81 -17.42
CA SER A 379 8.69 17.39 -16.43
C SER A 379 9.48 18.05 -15.29
N ILE A 380 9.04 19.22 -14.86
CA ILE A 380 9.55 19.93 -13.68
C ILE A 380 8.36 20.29 -12.80
N GLY A 381 8.44 20.00 -11.50
CA GLY A 381 7.32 20.27 -10.59
C GLY A 381 7.76 20.74 -9.22
N ILE A 382 6.84 21.42 -8.54
CA ILE A 382 6.93 21.82 -7.14
C ILE A 382 5.63 21.46 -6.41
N GLU A 383 5.75 20.97 -5.19
CA GLU A 383 4.66 20.61 -4.28
C GLU A 383 4.95 21.24 -2.92
N LEU A 384 3.93 21.86 -2.34
CA LEU A 384 3.98 22.47 -1.02
C LEU A 384 3.03 21.68 -0.13
N ASP A 385 3.56 20.91 0.82
CA ASP A 385 2.80 20.05 1.71
C ASP A 385 2.82 20.64 3.13
N ALA A 386 1.64 20.89 3.68
CA ALA A 386 1.45 21.13 5.10
C ALA A 386 0.72 19.92 5.70
N THR A 387 1.41 19.18 6.57
CA THR A 387 0.84 18.04 7.29
C THR A 387 0.85 18.32 8.79
N THR A 388 -0.31 18.19 9.42
CA THR A 388 -0.46 18.37 10.87
C THR A 388 -1.02 17.10 11.49
N VAL A 389 -0.40 16.67 12.58
CA VAL A 389 -0.83 15.54 13.40
C VAL A 389 -1.23 16.04 14.77
N ALA A 390 -2.36 15.54 15.27
CA ALA A 390 -2.74 15.69 16.65
C ALA A 390 -2.21 14.48 17.44
N TYR A 391 -1.23 14.72 18.30
CA TYR A 391 -0.69 13.73 19.24
C TYR A 391 -1.32 13.93 20.61
N GLY A 392 -1.41 12.89 21.44
CA GLY A 392 -1.98 13.00 22.78
C GLY A 392 -1.76 11.76 23.64
N THR A 393 -2.67 11.49 24.56
CA THR A 393 -2.59 10.33 25.46
C THR A 393 -3.52 9.21 25.02
N PRO A 394 -3.01 8.01 24.67
CA PRO A 394 -3.84 6.86 24.36
C PRO A 394 -4.43 6.22 25.62
N ASP A 395 -5.69 5.79 25.56
CA ASP A 395 -6.32 4.91 26.56
C ASP A 395 -5.95 3.42 26.33
N SER A 396 -6.54 2.52 27.12
CA SER A 396 -6.35 1.05 27.00
C SER A 396 -6.76 0.49 25.63
N ARG A 397 -7.56 1.23 24.87
CA ARG A 397 -8.00 0.89 23.50
C ARG A 397 -7.24 1.67 22.45
N TYR A 398 -6.23 2.46 22.83
CA TYR A 398 -5.49 3.34 21.92
C TYR A 398 -6.39 4.38 21.22
N LYS A 399 -7.48 4.78 21.87
CA LYS A 399 -8.18 6.03 21.53
C LYS A 399 -7.44 7.16 22.21
N VAL A 400 -7.13 8.20 21.45
CA VAL A 400 -6.26 9.28 21.90
C VAL A 400 -7.10 10.48 22.32
N SER A 401 -6.75 11.07 23.46
CA SER A 401 -7.34 12.29 24.03
C SER A 401 -6.24 13.27 24.43
N ASP A 402 -6.62 14.46 24.93
CA ASP A 402 -5.70 15.50 25.40
C ASP A 402 -4.62 15.86 24.38
N THR A 403 -5.08 16.26 23.18
CA THR A 403 -4.20 16.38 22.02
C THR A 403 -3.56 17.75 21.87
N HIS A 404 -2.29 17.78 21.45
CA HIS A 404 -1.60 18.94 20.87
C HIS A 404 -1.28 18.70 19.38
N ASN A 405 -1.06 19.78 18.62
CA ASN A 405 -0.81 19.70 17.18
C ASN A 405 0.67 19.90 16.87
N VAL A 406 1.18 19.04 15.99
CA VAL A 406 2.53 19.13 15.43
C VAL A 406 2.44 19.21 13.91
N THR A 407 3.00 20.26 13.33
CA THR A 407 2.95 20.54 11.89
C THR A 407 4.34 20.46 11.27
N ASN A 408 4.45 19.81 10.11
CA ASN A 408 5.59 19.92 9.21
C ASN A 408 5.18 20.58 7.90
N PHE A 409 5.95 21.59 7.49
CA PHE A 409 5.91 22.15 6.15
C PHE A 409 7.02 21.52 5.31
N ARG A 410 6.61 20.91 4.21
CA ARG A 410 7.47 20.20 3.28
C ARG A 410 7.39 20.85 1.90
N ILE A 411 8.55 21.15 1.31
CA ILE A 411 8.65 21.68 -0.05
C ILE A 411 9.38 20.65 -0.89
N CYS A 412 8.71 20.09 -1.88
CA CYS A 412 9.30 19.10 -2.77
C CYS A 412 9.40 19.61 -4.20
N THR A 413 10.54 19.34 -4.84
CA THR A 413 10.77 19.64 -6.25
C THR A 413 11.16 18.38 -7.01
N MET A 414 10.83 18.35 -8.30
CA MET A 414 11.06 17.19 -9.15
C MET A 414 11.55 17.61 -10.52
N LEU A 415 12.59 16.93 -11.01
CA LEU A 415 12.96 16.91 -12.42
C LEU A 415 12.83 15.47 -12.92
N LYS A 416 12.07 15.26 -14.00
CA LYS A 416 11.83 13.94 -14.58
C LYS A 416 12.00 13.93 -16.09
N TYR A 417 12.78 12.99 -16.60
CA TYR A 417 12.92 12.68 -18.02
C TYR A 417 12.26 11.33 -18.30
N ASN A 418 11.23 11.30 -19.15
CA ASN A 418 10.49 10.09 -19.53
C ASN A 418 11.01 9.54 -20.87
N PHE A 419 11.05 8.22 -21.02
CA PHE A 419 11.42 7.54 -22.27
C PHE A 419 10.56 6.31 -22.54
#